data_AF-A0A3P7JCK6-F1
#
_entry.id   AF-A0A3P7JCK6-F1
#
_cell.length_a   1.000
_cell.length_b   1.000
_cell.length_c   1.000
_cell.angle_alpha   90.00
_cell.angle_beta   90.00
_cell.angle_gamma   90.00
#
_symmetry.space_group_name_H-M   'P 1'
#
loop_
_entity.id
_entity.type
_entity.pdbx_description
1 polymer ?
#
loop_
_entity_poly.entity_id
_entity_poly.type
_entity_poly.pdbx_seq_one_letter_code
_entity_poly.pdbx_strand_id
1 'polypeptide(L)'
;MTISYTLDVSQTNLKSFVKLLCRWRGSVWKAVCGQLLIWTAAFLVISCVYRYVLKPDQQNWFENLVKYLDSKLDSNIPLTFMLGFFVSFVVGRWGSILNGIGWIDDASILFASYIRGGGESTRILRRNMVRYMVLCQALVLRDISMQVRKRFPTMDTLAASGLMTEEEMEILDEIKDPYSRYWAPIQWCVNLVYECKADGRIEDYYLMNKIVDVIFLAVRFYFVICLFGRQFIVTGTNPSGIDLWLPITTMIQFIVYMGWMKVSDSHIFKNVQQEKRLF
;
A
#
# COMPACT_ATOMS: atom_id res chain seq x y z
N MET A 1 5.56 -9.28 -9.67
CA MET A 1 6.72 -8.61 -10.28
C MET A 1 6.21 -7.50 -11.18
N THR A 2 6.68 -6.28 -10.99
CA THR A 2 6.39 -5.13 -11.87
C THR A 2 7.14 -5.29 -13.19
N ILE A 3 6.55 -4.81 -14.29
CA ILE A 3 7.13 -4.97 -15.63
C ILE A 3 7.29 -3.57 -16.23
N SER A 4 8.54 -3.12 -16.32
CA SER A 4 8.86 -1.87 -17.01
C SER A 4 8.92 -2.12 -18.52
N TYR A 5 8.24 -1.26 -19.27
CA TYR A 5 8.28 -1.20 -20.73
C TYR A 5 8.46 0.25 -21.23
N THR A 6 8.81 1.19 -20.33
CA THR A 6 8.94 2.62 -20.64
C THR A 6 9.90 2.89 -21.79
N LEU A 7 11.03 2.18 -21.85
CA LEU A 7 12.00 2.30 -22.93
C LEU A 7 11.44 1.82 -24.28
N ASP A 8 10.65 0.74 -24.29
CA ASP A 8 10.06 0.15 -25.50
C ASP A 8 9.03 1.10 -26.15
N VAL A 9 8.42 2.01 -25.37
CA VAL A 9 7.42 3.00 -25.82
C VAL A 9 7.96 4.44 -25.83
N SER A 10 9.28 4.61 -25.74
CA SER A 10 9.93 5.93 -25.75
C SER A 10 9.78 6.69 -27.07
N GLN A 11 9.52 5.97 -28.17
CA GLN A 11 9.25 6.53 -29.49
C GLN A 11 7.84 6.13 -29.95
N THR A 12 7.13 7.07 -30.57
CA THR A 12 5.78 6.88 -31.12
C THR A 12 5.85 6.19 -32.49
N ASN A 13 6.18 4.90 -32.49
CA ASN A 13 6.27 4.07 -33.70
C ASN A 13 5.24 2.92 -33.66
N LEU A 14 4.59 2.62 -34.79
CA LEU A 14 3.67 1.47 -34.91
C LEU A 14 4.35 0.14 -34.52
N LYS A 15 5.63 -0.01 -34.90
CA LYS A 15 6.46 -1.17 -34.54
C LYS A 15 6.59 -1.35 -33.03
N SER A 16 6.71 -0.27 -32.27
CA SER A 16 6.80 -0.29 -30.81
C SER A 16 5.50 -0.81 -30.18
N PHE A 17 4.35 -0.38 -30.72
CA PHE A 17 3.04 -0.84 -30.26
C PHE A 17 2.81 -2.34 -30.56
N VAL A 18 3.14 -2.79 -31.78
CA VAL A 18 3.04 -4.22 -32.15
C VAL A 18 3.96 -5.08 -31.29
N LYS A 19 5.19 -4.61 -31.02
CA LYS A 19 6.12 -5.28 -30.11
C LYS A 19 5.54 -5.41 -28.69
N LEU A 20 4.81 -4.41 -28.21
CA LEU A 20 4.13 -4.44 -26.91
C LEU A 20 3.00 -5.48 -26.87
N LEU A 21 2.18 -5.54 -27.93
CA LEU A 21 1.08 -6.51 -28.06
C LEU A 21 1.58 -7.96 -28.05
N CYS A 22 2.72 -8.25 -28.68
CA CYS A 22 3.28 -9.60 -28.75
C CYS A 22 4.06 -10.03 -27.49
N ARG A 23 4.17 -9.18 -26.47
CA ARG A 23 4.87 -9.52 -25.22
C ARG A 23 4.09 -10.60 -24.44
N TRP A 24 4.80 -11.50 -23.76
CA TRP A 24 4.16 -12.56 -22.94
C TRP A 24 4.15 -12.25 -21.43
N ARG A 25 5.25 -11.73 -20.88
CA ARG A 25 5.33 -11.42 -19.45
C ARG A 25 4.44 -10.21 -19.13
N GLY A 26 3.44 -10.42 -18.27
CA GLY A 26 2.49 -9.39 -17.83
C GLY A 26 1.54 -8.90 -18.92
N SER A 27 1.38 -9.66 -19.99
CA SER A 27 0.46 -9.29 -21.08
C SER A 27 -0.94 -9.81 -20.84
N VAL A 28 -1.89 -9.22 -21.56
CA VAL A 28 -3.30 -9.65 -21.60
C VAL A 28 -3.40 -11.11 -22.07
N TRP A 29 -2.54 -11.54 -23.00
CA TRP A 29 -2.50 -12.92 -23.49
C TRP A 29 -2.26 -13.91 -22.35
N LYS A 30 -1.27 -13.66 -21.49
CA LYS A 30 -0.99 -14.55 -20.36
C LYS A 30 -2.16 -14.59 -19.36
N ALA A 31 -2.90 -13.48 -19.20
CA ALA A 31 -4.02 -13.39 -18.28
C ALA A 31 -5.29 -14.09 -18.79
N VAL A 32 -5.58 -13.99 -20.09
CA VAL A 32 -6.88 -14.38 -20.67
C VAL A 32 -6.81 -15.68 -21.49
N CYS A 33 -5.65 -16.09 -21.99
CA CYS A 33 -5.53 -17.21 -22.94
C CYS A 33 -6.17 -18.52 -22.44
N GLY A 34 -6.02 -18.85 -21.15
CA GLY A 34 -6.68 -20.04 -20.57
C GLY A 34 -8.20 -19.94 -20.57
N GLN A 35 -8.76 -18.80 -20.19
CA GLN A 35 -10.21 -18.55 -20.19
C GLN A 35 -10.76 -18.52 -21.63
N LEU A 36 -10.03 -17.89 -22.54
CA LEU A 36 -10.37 -17.82 -23.96
C LEU A 36 -10.42 -19.21 -24.58
N LEU A 37 -9.42 -20.07 -24.30
CA LEU A 37 -9.39 -21.44 -24.82
C LEU A 37 -10.62 -22.23 -24.35
N ILE A 38 -10.97 -22.16 -23.05
CA ILE A 38 -12.15 -22.82 -22.50
C ILE A 38 -13.43 -22.30 -23.19
N TRP A 39 -13.56 -20.98 -23.33
CA TRP A 39 -14.72 -20.37 -23.98
C TRP A 39 -14.84 -20.79 -25.46
N THR A 40 -13.73 -20.75 -26.21
CA THR A 40 -13.70 -21.17 -27.61
C THR A 40 -14.01 -22.66 -27.75
N ALA A 41 -13.48 -23.51 -26.87
CA ALA A 41 -13.79 -24.93 -26.88
C ALA A 41 -15.29 -25.17 -26.62
N ALA A 42 -15.87 -24.52 -25.61
CA ALA A 42 -17.30 -24.62 -25.34
C ALA A 42 -18.16 -24.14 -26.51
N PHE A 43 -17.79 -23.01 -27.12
CA PHE A 43 -18.47 -22.48 -28.31
C PHE A 43 -18.41 -23.45 -29.49
N LEU A 44 -17.24 -24.04 -29.75
CA LEU A 44 -17.06 -25.03 -30.81
C LEU A 44 -17.85 -26.30 -30.55
N VAL A 45 -17.93 -26.78 -29.30
CA VAL A 45 -18.76 -27.93 -28.93
C VAL A 45 -20.22 -27.66 -29.23
N ILE A 46 -20.75 -26.50 -28.82
CA ILE A 46 -22.14 -26.10 -29.11
C ILE A 46 -22.36 -26.02 -30.63
N SER A 47 -21.42 -25.44 -31.38
CA SER A 47 -21.48 -25.34 -32.83
C SER A 47 -21.48 -26.71 -33.52
N CYS A 48 -20.66 -27.66 -33.03
CA CYS A 48 -20.63 -29.04 -33.54
C CYS A 48 -21.93 -29.77 -33.24
N VAL A 49 -22.47 -29.63 -32.03
CA VAL A 49 -23.77 -30.21 -31.65
C VAL A 49 -24.88 -29.64 -32.56
N TYR A 50 -24.91 -28.32 -32.77
CA TYR A 50 -25.84 -27.66 -33.69
C TYR A 50 -25.78 -28.22 -35.12
N ARG A 51 -24.57 -28.35 -35.68
CA ARG A 51 -24.39 -28.74 -37.09
C ARG A 51 -24.56 -30.23 -37.35
N TYR A 52 -24.12 -31.09 -36.42
CA TYR A 52 -23.97 -32.52 -36.68
C TYR A 52 -24.91 -33.42 -35.86
N VAL A 53 -25.49 -32.92 -34.77
CA VAL A 53 -26.30 -33.73 -33.84
C VAL A 53 -27.78 -33.34 -33.85
N LEU A 54 -28.10 -32.05 -33.94
CA LEU A 54 -29.48 -31.57 -33.88
C LEU A 54 -30.26 -31.87 -35.18
N LYS A 55 -31.52 -32.27 -35.02
CA LYS A 55 -32.48 -32.47 -36.12
C LYS A 55 -33.04 -31.13 -36.62
N PRO A 56 -33.63 -31.07 -37.83
CA PRO A 56 -34.13 -29.82 -38.42
C PRO A 56 -35.10 -29.03 -37.51
N ASP A 57 -36.03 -29.71 -36.84
CA ASP A 57 -36.99 -29.05 -35.93
C ASP A 57 -36.29 -28.42 -34.71
N GLN A 58 -35.26 -29.09 -34.18
CA GLN A 58 -34.51 -28.62 -33.02
C GLN A 58 -33.54 -27.49 -33.39
N GLN A 59 -32.99 -27.50 -34.61
CA GLN A 59 -32.18 -26.41 -35.13
C GLN A 59 -33.00 -25.11 -35.22
N ASN A 60 -34.23 -25.18 -35.74
CA ASN A 60 -35.12 -24.02 -35.81
C ASN A 60 -35.44 -23.45 -34.41
N TRP A 61 -35.66 -24.32 -33.42
CA TRP A 61 -35.83 -23.86 -32.03
C TRP A 61 -34.56 -23.19 -31.49
N PHE A 62 -33.39 -23.79 -31.71
CA PHE A 62 -32.11 -23.22 -31.28
C PHE A 62 -31.82 -21.86 -31.92
N GLU A 63 -32.12 -21.69 -33.21
CA GLU A 63 -31.99 -20.39 -33.88
C GLU A 63 -32.88 -19.31 -33.27
N ASN A 64 -34.14 -19.66 -32.96
CA ASN A 64 -35.06 -18.72 -32.30
C ASN A 64 -34.58 -18.35 -30.89
N LEU A 65 -34.00 -19.30 -30.16
CA LEU A 65 -33.37 -19.04 -28.87
C LEU A 65 -32.17 -18.08 -29.00
N VAL A 66 -31.28 -18.31 -29.97
CA VAL A 66 -30.11 -17.43 -30.19
C VAL A 66 -30.56 -16.01 -30.54
N LYS A 67 -31.51 -15.85 -31.47
CA LYS A 67 -32.07 -14.54 -31.83
C LYS A 67 -32.72 -13.83 -30.64
N TYR A 68 -33.43 -14.58 -29.79
CA TYR A 68 -34.01 -14.04 -28.56
C TYR A 68 -32.92 -13.53 -27.61
N LEU A 69 -31.88 -14.33 -27.35
CA LEU A 69 -30.80 -13.96 -26.44
C LEU A 69 -29.99 -12.75 -26.95
N ASP A 70 -29.67 -12.72 -28.24
CA ASP A 70 -28.94 -11.63 -28.88
C ASP A 70 -29.68 -10.29 -28.72
N SER A 71 -30.99 -10.29 -29.00
CA SER A 71 -31.85 -9.10 -28.83
C SER A 71 -31.92 -8.58 -27.40
N LYS A 72 -31.72 -9.46 -26.40
CA LYS A 72 -31.78 -9.11 -24.97
C LYS A 72 -30.43 -8.70 -24.41
N LEU A 73 -29.33 -9.24 -24.92
CA LEU A 73 -27.98 -8.93 -24.46
C LEU A 73 -27.53 -7.54 -24.92
N ASP A 74 -27.75 -7.21 -26.20
CA ASP A 74 -27.32 -5.92 -26.76
C ASP A 74 -28.12 -4.74 -26.23
N SER A 75 -29.40 -4.92 -25.89
CA SER A 75 -30.27 -3.81 -25.48
C SER A 75 -30.23 -3.47 -23.99
N ASN A 76 -29.85 -4.41 -23.11
CA ASN A 76 -30.19 -4.28 -21.67
C ASN A 76 -29.01 -4.07 -20.73
N ILE A 77 -27.76 -4.29 -21.15
CA ILE A 77 -26.61 -4.22 -20.22
C ILE A 77 -25.47 -3.39 -20.84
N PRO A 78 -25.26 -2.14 -20.39
CA PRO A 78 -24.14 -1.31 -20.85
C PRO A 78 -22.83 -1.73 -20.17
N LEU A 79 -22.35 -2.93 -20.48
CA LEU A 79 -21.14 -3.52 -19.89
C LEU A 79 -19.90 -2.67 -20.14
N THR A 80 -19.79 -2.05 -21.32
CA THR A 80 -18.68 -1.18 -21.68
C THR A 80 -18.59 0.04 -20.77
N PHE A 81 -19.74 0.66 -20.48
CA PHE A 81 -19.83 1.79 -19.55
C PHE A 81 -19.43 1.37 -18.14
N MET A 82 -20.02 0.29 -17.60
CA MET A 82 -19.72 -0.20 -16.25
C MET A 82 -18.24 -0.58 -16.09
N LEU A 83 -17.65 -1.24 -17.08
CA LEU A 83 -16.24 -1.61 -17.08
C LEU A 83 -15.34 -0.37 -17.09
N GLY A 84 -15.70 0.67 -17.85
CA GLY A 84 -14.97 1.94 -17.87
C GLY A 84 -14.88 2.61 -16.49
N PHE A 85 -15.99 2.68 -15.74
CA PHE A 85 -15.98 3.21 -14.37
C PHE A 85 -15.17 2.34 -13.42
N PHE A 86 -15.37 1.02 -13.49
CA PHE A 86 -14.67 0.08 -12.62
C PHE A 86 -13.15 0.16 -12.81
N VAL A 87 -12.68 0.14 -14.06
CA VAL A 87 -11.25 0.22 -14.38
C VAL A 87 -10.69 1.57 -13.93
N SER A 88 -11.38 2.68 -14.19
CA SER A 88 -10.94 4.02 -13.77
C SER A 88 -10.80 4.12 -12.25
N PHE A 89 -11.76 3.56 -11.50
CA PHE A 89 -11.71 3.51 -10.04
C PHE A 89 -10.53 2.66 -9.53
N VAL A 90 -10.33 1.47 -10.09
CA VAL A 90 -9.22 0.56 -9.71
C VAL A 90 -7.86 1.20 -9.98
N VAL A 91 -7.69 1.83 -11.16
CA VAL A 91 -6.44 2.52 -11.53
C VAL A 91 -6.20 3.73 -10.62
N GLY A 92 -7.25 4.50 -10.31
CA GLY A 92 -7.17 5.62 -9.37
C GLY A 92 -6.69 5.18 -7.99
N ARG A 93 -7.29 4.12 -7.43
CA ARG A 93 -6.88 3.54 -6.14
C ARG A 93 -5.44 3.04 -6.17
N TRP A 94 -5.05 2.34 -7.23
CA TRP A 94 -3.67 1.85 -7.40
C TRP A 94 -2.68 3.02 -7.40
N GLY A 95 -2.98 4.11 -8.11
CA GLY A 95 -2.18 5.33 -8.10
C GLY A 95 -2.09 5.96 -6.71
N SER A 96 -3.20 6.07 -5.99
CA SER A 96 -3.21 6.57 -4.61
C SER A 96 -2.38 5.72 -3.65
N ILE A 97 -2.40 4.39 -3.79
CA ILE A 97 -1.58 3.48 -2.98
C ILE A 97 -0.10 3.72 -3.26
N LEU A 98 0.31 3.82 -4.53
CA LEU A 98 1.71 4.07 -4.89
C LEU A 98 2.20 5.44 -4.44
N ASN A 99 1.39 6.49 -4.63
CA ASN A 99 1.71 7.83 -4.14
C ASN A 99 1.72 7.92 -2.61
N GLY A 100 1.02 7.00 -1.93
CA GLY A 100 1.00 6.88 -0.48
C GLY A 100 2.17 6.08 0.10
N ILE A 101 3.05 5.49 -0.72
CA ILE A 101 4.29 4.89 -0.21
C ILE A 101 5.19 6.04 0.27
N GLY A 102 5.36 6.16 1.60
CA GLY A 102 6.23 7.17 2.18
C GLY A 102 7.69 6.86 1.84
N TRP A 103 8.31 7.62 0.96
CA TRP A 103 9.73 7.48 0.66
C TRP A 103 10.58 8.02 1.82
N ILE A 104 11.64 7.31 2.20
CA ILE A 104 12.55 7.70 3.30
C ILE A 104 13.58 8.75 2.88
N ASP A 105 13.72 9.00 1.59
CA ASP A 105 14.74 9.84 0.97
C ASP A 105 14.72 11.26 1.54
N ASP A 106 13.55 11.90 1.58
CA ASP A 106 13.39 13.26 2.12
C ASP A 106 13.81 13.33 3.60
N ALA A 107 13.38 12.35 4.41
CA ALA A 107 13.76 12.29 5.81
C ALA A 107 15.26 12.05 5.99
N SER A 108 15.87 11.19 5.17
CA SER A 108 17.31 10.91 5.21
C SER A 108 18.17 12.13 4.88
N ILE A 109 17.74 12.94 3.89
CA ILE A 109 18.39 14.20 3.52
C ILE A 109 18.25 15.23 4.65
N LEU A 110 17.09 15.30 5.30
CA LEU A 110 16.88 16.19 6.45
C LEU A 110 17.73 15.79 7.65
N PHE A 111 17.80 14.50 7.98
CA PHE A 111 18.68 14.02 9.06
C PHE A 111 20.15 14.31 8.77
N ALA A 112 20.57 14.18 7.50
CA ALA A 112 21.94 14.47 7.09
C ALA A 112 22.28 15.97 7.12
N SER A 113 21.32 16.84 6.79
CA SER A 113 21.54 18.29 6.72
C SER A 113 21.38 19.01 8.05
N TYR A 114 20.43 18.59 8.89
CA TYR A 114 20.07 19.33 10.10
C TYR A 114 20.75 18.80 11.37
N ILE A 115 21.19 17.54 11.39
CA ILE A 115 21.90 16.96 12.55
C ILE A 115 23.41 17.15 12.34
N ARG A 116 23.98 18.12 13.06
CA ARG A 116 25.40 18.46 12.95
C ARG A 116 26.29 17.47 13.70
N GLY A 117 27.52 17.34 13.23
CA GLY A 117 28.55 16.48 13.83
C GLY A 117 29.05 15.38 12.88
N GLY A 118 30.38 15.29 12.80
CA GLY A 118 31.11 14.28 12.00
C GLY A 118 31.60 13.07 12.80
N GLY A 119 31.39 13.06 14.12
CA GLY A 119 31.82 11.97 14.99
C GLY A 119 31.05 10.66 14.74
N GLU A 120 31.62 9.57 15.22
CA GLU A 120 31.03 8.23 15.11
C GLU A 120 29.66 8.15 15.77
N SER A 121 29.49 8.76 16.95
CA SER A 121 28.21 8.80 17.66
C SER A 121 27.08 9.43 16.84
N THR A 122 27.33 10.58 16.19
CA THR A 122 26.34 11.24 15.32
C THR A 122 26.07 10.43 14.05
N ARG A 123 27.10 9.76 13.50
CA ARG A 123 26.91 8.86 12.35
C ARG A 123 26.00 7.68 12.71
N ILE A 124 26.22 7.04 13.86
CA ILE A 124 25.39 5.94 14.36
C ILE A 124 23.96 6.43 14.60
N LEU A 125 23.80 7.60 15.21
CA LEU A 125 22.49 8.21 15.46
C LEU A 125 21.70 8.42 14.16
N ARG A 126 22.29 9.05 13.13
CA ARG A 126 21.63 9.24 11.83
C ARG A 126 21.24 7.91 11.18
N ARG A 127 22.08 6.86 11.31
CA ARG A 127 21.77 5.51 10.82
C ARG A 127 20.60 4.89 11.57
N ASN A 128 20.54 5.03 12.89
CA ASN A 128 19.44 4.52 13.70
C ASN A 128 18.12 5.22 13.37
N MET A 129 18.12 6.54 13.18
CA MET A 129 16.91 7.26 12.77
C MET A 129 16.34 6.78 11.43
N VAL A 130 17.19 6.61 10.41
CA VAL A 130 16.77 6.04 9.12
C VAL A 130 16.29 4.60 9.29
N ARG A 131 17.02 3.78 10.07
CA ARG A 131 16.66 2.39 10.33
C ARG A 131 15.30 2.26 11.00
N TYR A 132 14.96 3.12 11.95
CA TYR A 132 13.64 3.16 12.58
C TYR A 132 12.50 3.51 11.62
N MET A 133 12.75 4.43 10.68
CA MET A 133 11.77 4.72 9.61
C MET A 133 11.57 3.52 8.68
N VAL A 134 12.66 2.87 8.27
CA VAL A 134 12.61 1.65 7.44
C VAL A 134 11.93 0.50 8.18
N LEU A 135 12.19 0.37 9.47
CA LEU A 135 11.60 -0.65 10.33
C LEU A 135 10.07 -0.49 10.39
N CYS A 136 9.57 0.72 10.61
CA CYS A 136 8.13 1.00 10.53
C CYS A 136 7.55 0.57 9.17
N GLN A 137 8.20 0.94 8.06
CA GLN A 137 7.75 0.54 6.72
C GLN A 137 7.75 -0.96 6.53
N ALA A 138 8.79 -1.66 6.99
CA ALA A 138 8.89 -3.11 6.88
C ALA A 138 7.77 -3.81 7.66
N LEU A 139 7.45 -3.33 8.87
CA LEU A 139 6.37 -3.88 9.68
C LEU A 139 5.00 -3.67 9.01
N VAL A 140 4.74 -2.49 8.46
CA VAL A 140 3.49 -2.20 7.71
C VAL A 140 3.41 -3.05 6.44
N LEU A 141 4.48 -3.09 5.65
CA LEU A 141 4.55 -3.82 4.39
C LEU A 141 4.40 -5.33 4.58
N ARG A 142 4.91 -5.88 5.70
CA ARG A 142 4.75 -7.30 6.05
C ARG A 142 3.29 -7.69 6.19
N ASP A 143 2.43 -6.78 6.66
CA ASP A 143 1.02 -7.09 6.92
C ASP A 143 0.11 -6.82 5.71
N ILE A 144 0.51 -5.92 4.81
CA ILE A 144 -0.26 -5.63 3.57
C ILE A 144 0.23 -6.41 2.33
N SER A 145 1.48 -6.86 2.29
CA SER A 145 2.10 -7.51 1.13
C SER A 145 2.51 -8.94 1.42
N MET A 146 1.86 -9.90 0.75
CA MET A 146 2.21 -11.32 0.85
C MET A 146 3.65 -11.63 0.44
N GLN A 147 4.25 -10.84 -0.45
CA GLN A 147 5.65 -11.03 -0.84
C GLN A 147 6.60 -10.64 0.30
N VAL A 148 6.28 -9.57 1.03
CA VAL A 148 7.07 -9.12 2.18
C VAL A 148 6.85 -10.06 3.36
N ARG A 149 5.62 -10.53 3.60
CA ARG A 149 5.31 -11.55 4.61
C ARG A 149 6.05 -12.86 4.40
N LYS A 150 6.21 -13.30 3.15
CA LYS A 150 7.01 -14.50 2.82
C LYS A 150 8.49 -14.30 3.07
N ARG A 151 8.99 -13.07 2.91
CA ARG A 151 10.40 -12.72 3.15
C ARG A 151 10.70 -12.57 4.64
N PHE A 152 9.76 -12.00 5.41
CA PHE A 152 9.86 -11.80 6.85
C PHE A 152 8.64 -12.43 7.55
N PRO A 153 8.61 -13.75 7.75
CA PRO A 153 7.46 -14.42 8.36
C PRO A 153 7.28 -14.10 9.85
N THR A 154 8.37 -13.98 10.60
CA THR A 154 8.38 -13.74 12.06
C THR A 154 9.13 -12.46 12.41
N MET A 155 9.00 -12.00 13.65
CA MET A 155 9.78 -10.86 14.13
C MET A 155 11.28 -11.18 14.18
N ASP A 156 11.64 -12.41 14.53
CA ASP A 156 13.05 -12.85 14.56
C ASP A 156 13.69 -12.77 13.18
N THR A 157 12.98 -13.18 12.12
CA THR A 157 13.50 -13.05 10.75
C THR A 157 13.69 -11.59 10.33
N LEU A 158 12.93 -10.69 10.93
CA LEU A 158 13.03 -9.25 10.69
C LEU A 158 14.23 -8.66 11.46
N ALA A 159 14.43 -9.06 12.72
CA ALA A 159 15.61 -8.69 13.52
C ALA A 159 16.91 -9.23 12.87
N ALA A 160 16.94 -10.52 12.50
CA ALA A 160 18.07 -11.16 11.82
C ALA A 160 18.45 -10.49 10.49
N SER A 161 17.53 -9.74 9.86
CA SER A 161 17.81 -8.97 8.64
C SER A 161 18.55 -7.64 8.89
N GLY A 162 18.78 -7.28 10.16
CA GLY A 162 19.45 -6.04 10.57
C GLY A 162 18.54 -4.81 10.56
N LEU A 163 17.23 -4.99 10.41
CA LEU A 163 16.26 -3.88 10.49
C LEU A 163 15.96 -3.48 11.94
N MET A 164 16.14 -4.41 12.87
CA MET A 164 15.87 -4.26 14.31
C MET A 164 16.95 -5.02 15.09
N THR A 165 17.36 -4.51 16.25
CA THR A 165 18.25 -5.24 17.17
C THR A 165 17.44 -6.21 18.05
N GLU A 166 18.09 -7.20 18.66
CA GLU A 166 17.41 -8.11 19.59
C GLU A 166 16.81 -7.36 20.78
N GLU A 167 17.53 -6.38 21.34
CA GLU A 167 17.04 -5.52 22.42
C GLU A 167 15.77 -4.73 22.02
N GLU A 168 15.74 -4.17 20.81
CA GLU A 168 14.57 -3.45 20.32
C GLU A 168 13.37 -4.37 20.06
N MET A 169 13.63 -5.63 19.70
CA MET A 169 12.59 -6.64 19.54
C MET A 169 11.95 -6.97 20.89
N GLU A 170 12.77 -7.14 21.92
CA GLU A 170 12.30 -7.36 23.29
C GLU A 170 11.44 -6.18 23.77
N ILE A 171 11.90 -4.94 23.58
CA ILE A 171 11.11 -3.73 23.91
C ILE A 171 9.79 -3.72 23.14
N LEU A 172 9.80 -4.10 21.86
CA LEU A 172 8.59 -4.15 21.05
C LEU A 172 7.60 -5.23 21.54
N ASP A 173 8.10 -6.36 22.01
CA ASP A 173 7.28 -7.46 22.52
C ASP A 173 6.74 -7.21 23.93
N GLU A 174 7.44 -6.43 24.74
CA GLU A 174 6.96 -5.93 26.04
C GLU A 174 5.74 -5.01 25.91
N ILE A 175 5.58 -4.32 24.77
CA ILE A 175 4.42 -3.47 24.50
C ILE A 175 3.18 -4.38 24.33
N LYS A 176 2.43 -4.54 25.43
CA LYS A 176 1.14 -5.23 25.49
C LYS A 176 0.01 -4.34 24.99
N ASP A 177 0.01 -4.09 23.68
CA ASP A 177 -1.08 -3.40 22.99
C ASP A 177 -1.92 -4.41 22.18
N PRO A 178 -3.25 -4.40 22.28
CA PRO A 178 -4.11 -5.21 21.40
C PRO A 178 -3.98 -4.85 19.91
N TYR A 179 -3.36 -3.72 19.58
CA TYR A 179 -3.19 -3.23 18.21
C TYR A 179 -1.76 -3.44 17.66
N SER A 180 -1.65 -3.18 16.35
CA SER A 180 -0.38 -3.25 15.64
C SER A 180 0.62 -2.21 16.12
N ARG A 181 1.83 -2.67 16.48
CA ARG A 181 2.88 -1.89 17.13
C ARG A 181 3.79 -1.10 16.16
N TYR A 182 3.31 -0.78 14.95
CA TYR A 182 4.14 -0.13 13.92
C TYR A 182 4.55 1.31 14.26
N TRP A 183 3.85 1.93 15.22
CA TRP A 183 4.13 3.29 15.68
C TRP A 183 5.39 3.38 16.55
N ALA A 184 5.81 2.29 17.20
CA ALA A 184 6.91 2.28 18.16
C ALA A 184 8.25 2.71 17.55
N PRO A 185 8.68 2.21 16.37
CA PRO A 185 9.91 2.70 15.72
C PRO A 185 9.87 4.20 15.41
N ILE A 186 8.71 4.73 15.04
CA ILE A 186 8.58 6.17 14.79
C ILE A 186 8.73 6.95 16.10
N GLN A 187 8.11 6.49 17.18
CA GLN A 187 8.30 7.08 18.50
C GLN A 187 9.78 7.08 18.91
N TRP A 188 10.51 5.99 18.68
CA TRP A 188 11.95 5.92 18.95
C TRP A 188 12.75 6.92 18.11
N CYS A 189 12.39 7.10 16.83
CA CYS A 189 12.99 8.10 15.96
C CYS A 189 12.75 9.53 16.48
N VAL A 190 11.52 9.84 16.89
CA VAL A 190 11.17 11.13 17.47
C VAL A 190 11.94 11.39 18.77
N ASN A 191 12.11 10.40 19.64
CA ASN A 191 12.91 10.52 20.85
C ASN A 191 14.39 10.87 20.52
N LEU A 192 14.99 10.23 19.51
CA LEU A 192 16.34 10.58 19.06
C LEU A 192 16.46 12.02 18.54
N VAL A 193 15.40 12.57 17.94
CA VAL A 193 15.38 14.00 17.52
C VAL A 193 15.43 14.91 18.74
N TYR A 194 14.69 14.60 19.80
CA TYR A 194 14.71 15.37 21.04
C TYR A 194 16.07 15.29 21.74
N GLU A 195 16.68 14.10 21.79
CA GLU A 195 18.04 13.94 22.31
C GLU A 195 19.05 14.77 21.52
N CYS A 196 18.95 14.79 20.17
CA CYS A 196 19.80 15.65 19.35
C CYS A 196 19.65 17.14 19.66
N LYS A 197 18.45 17.58 20.04
CA LYS A 197 18.21 18.96 20.45
C LYS A 197 18.82 19.25 21.81
N ALA A 198 18.65 18.34 22.77
CA ALA A 198 19.25 18.45 24.11
C ALA A 198 20.78 18.45 24.06
N ASP A 199 21.38 17.63 23.19
CA ASP A 199 22.82 17.56 22.95
C ASP A 199 23.38 18.77 22.17
N GLY A 200 22.53 19.72 21.75
CA GLY A 200 22.93 20.86 20.93
C GLY A 200 23.37 20.52 19.50
N ARG A 201 23.07 19.31 19.01
CA ARG A 201 23.37 18.88 17.62
C ARG A 201 22.40 19.49 16.60
N ILE A 202 21.21 19.90 17.07
CA ILE A 202 20.22 20.67 16.30
C ILE A 202 20.17 22.09 16.86
N GLU A 203 20.55 23.08 16.03
CA GLU A 203 20.65 24.48 16.45
C GLU A 203 19.29 25.07 16.82
N ASP A 204 18.30 24.96 15.92
CA ASP A 204 17.03 25.66 16.07
C ASP A 204 15.84 24.73 16.32
N TYR A 205 14.91 25.17 17.15
CA TYR A 205 13.61 24.52 17.34
C TYR A 205 12.79 24.46 16.04
N TYR A 206 13.00 25.40 15.12
CA TYR A 206 12.39 25.36 13.79
C TYR A 206 12.87 24.16 12.97
N LEU A 207 14.18 23.89 12.98
CA LEU A 207 14.75 22.72 12.30
C LEU A 207 14.26 21.43 12.92
N MET A 208 14.20 21.36 14.26
CA MET A 208 13.62 20.23 14.98
C MET A 208 12.17 19.96 14.56
N ASN A 209 11.31 20.98 14.55
CA ASN A 209 9.91 20.85 14.13
C ASN A 209 9.79 20.40 12.67
N LYS A 210 10.66 20.88 11.77
CA LYS A 210 10.71 20.40 10.38
C LYS A 210 11.04 18.92 10.27
N ILE A 211 11.99 18.42 11.07
CA ILE A 211 12.33 16.99 11.11
C ILE A 211 11.14 16.17 11.62
N VAL A 212 10.53 16.62 12.72
CA VAL A 212 9.38 15.97 13.34
C VAL A 212 8.17 15.94 12.40
N ASP A 213 7.90 17.03 11.69
CA ASP A 213 6.83 17.11 10.69
C ASP A 213 7.01 16.07 9.58
N VAL A 214 8.23 15.87 9.08
CA VAL A 214 8.51 14.86 8.05
C VAL A 214 8.41 13.45 8.58
N ILE A 215 8.88 13.20 9.81
CA ILE A 215 8.69 11.90 10.48
C ILE A 215 7.19 11.60 10.63
N PHE A 216 6.40 12.57 11.08
CA PHE A 216 4.95 12.37 11.24
C PHE A 216 4.19 12.34 9.92
N LEU A 217 4.66 13.02 8.89
CA LEU A 217 4.15 12.85 7.53
C LEU A 217 4.33 11.38 7.10
N ALA A 218 5.47 10.77 7.41
CA ALA A 218 5.73 9.35 7.18
C ALA A 218 4.70 8.43 7.88
N VAL A 219 4.25 8.79 9.10
CA VAL A 219 3.22 8.06 9.86
C VAL A 219 1.81 8.32 9.33
N ARG A 220 1.49 9.55 8.91
CA ARG A 220 0.19 9.87 8.32
C ARG A 220 -0.06 9.06 7.05
N PHE A 221 1.00 8.68 6.32
CA PHE A 221 0.90 7.74 5.20
C PHE A 221 0.46 6.32 5.60
N TYR A 222 0.84 5.80 6.79
CA TYR A 222 0.33 4.53 7.29
C TYR A 222 -1.21 4.54 7.44
N PHE A 223 -1.77 5.64 7.94
CA PHE A 223 -3.23 5.78 8.07
C PHE A 223 -3.93 5.94 6.73
N VAL A 224 -3.28 6.57 5.73
CA VAL A 224 -3.79 6.61 4.35
C VAL A 224 -3.82 5.20 3.75
N ILE A 225 -2.77 4.40 3.94
CA ILE A 225 -2.73 3.01 3.48
C ILE A 225 -3.80 2.17 4.19
N CYS A 226 -4.02 2.37 5.50
CA CYS A 226 -5.07 1.69 6.25
C CYS A 226 -6.50 2.07 5.79
N LEU A 227 -6.72 3.33 5.39
CA LEU A 227 -8.00 3.82 4.88
C LEU A 227 -8.47 3.03 3.65
N PHE A 228 -7.53 2.60 2.81
CA PHE A 228 -7.83 1.80 1.62
C PHE A 228 -7.69 0.29 1.84
N GLY A 229 -6.73 -0.15 2.65
CA GLY A 229 -6.41 -1.57 2.89
C GLY A 229 -7.36 -2.29 3.84
N ARG A 230 -8.08 -1.56 4.70
CA ARG A 230 -9.07 -2.12 5.64
C ARG A 230 -10.53 -1.88 5.21
N GLN A 231 -10.78 -1.57 3.93
CA GLN A 231 -12.15 -1.53 3.44
C GLN A 231 -12.73 -2.94 3.35
N PHE A 232 -13.95 -3.13 3.86
CA PHE A 232 -14.71 -4.37 3.70
C PHE A 232 -15.03 -4.59 2.21
N ILE A 233 -14.57 -5.71 1.66
CA ILE A 233 -14.79 -6.09 0.27
C ILE A 233 -16.08 -6.93 0.24
N VAL A 234 -17.01 -6.59 -0.66
CA VAL A 234 -18.36 -7.19 -0.75
C VAL A 234 -18.37 -8.68 -1.11
N THR A 235 -17.20 -9.33 -1.30
CA THR A 235 -17.12 -10.70 -1.82
C THR A 235 -16.19 -11.56 -0.98
N GLY A 236 -16.77 -12.29 -0.02
CA GLY A 236 -16.11 -13.37 0.72
C GLY A 236 -16.53 -13.39 2.19
N THR A 237 -17.26 -14.44 2.58
CA THR A 237 -17.70 -14.79 3.94
C THR A 237 -17.01 -14.02 5.08
N ASN A 238 -17.72 -13.06 5.67
CA ASN A 238 -17.32 -12.34 6.87
C ASN A 238 -17.25 -13.32 8.07
N PRO A 239 -16.10 -13.52 8.73
CA PRO A 239 -16.03 -14.32 9.96
C PRO A 239 -16.75 -13.65 11.15
N SER A 240 -16.95 -12.34 11.08
CA SER A 240 -17.45 -11.51 12.19
C SER A 240 -18.92 -11.09 12.08
N GLY A 241 -19.66 -11.55 11.06
CA GLY A 241 -21.13 -11.40 10.95
C GLY A 241 -21.69 -9.97 10.89
N ILE A 242 -20.87 -8.93 11.02
CA ILE A 242 -21.27 -7.53 11.08
C ILE A 242 -20.52 -6.75 10.00
N ASP A 243 -21.22 -6.44 8.90
CA ASP A 243 -20.78 -5.45 7.91
C ASP A 243 -21.00 -4.04 8.47
N LEU A 244 -20.02 -3.55 9.23
CA LEU A 244 -20.00 -2.16 9.66
C LEU A 244 -19.56 -1.28 8.47
N TRP A 245 -20.53 -0.58 7.87
CA TRP A 245 -20.30 0.40 6.79
C TRP A 245 -19.24 1.46 7.13
N LEU A 246 -19.03 1.69 8.44
CA LEU A 246 -18.00 2.56 9.00
C LEU A 246 -16.95 1.72 9.76
N PRO A 247 -15.64 1.87 9.47
CA PRO A 247 -14.61 1.11 10.16
C PRO A 247 -14.29 1.75 11.54
N ILE A 248 -15.22 1.62 12.48
CA ILE A 248 -15.22 2.27 13.81
C ILE A 248 -13.91 2.03 14.57
N THR A 249 -13.36 0.81 14.52
CA THR A 249 -12.08 0.47 15.17
C THR A 249 -10.90 1.24 14.59
N THR A 250 -10.84 1.44 13.27
CA THR A 250 -9.79 2.26 12.64
C THR A 250 -9.98 3.75 12.90
N MET A 251 -11.22 4.22 13.06
CA MET A 251 -11.51 5.61 13.42
C MET A 251 -11.10 5.90 14.87
N ILE A 252 -11.38 4.99 15.80
CA ILE A 252 -10.91 5.09 17.19
C ILE A 252 -9.38 5.05 17.22
N GLN A 253 -8.73 4.15 16.46
CA GLN A 253 -7.27 4.14 16.31
C GLN A 253 -6.75 5.48 15.78
N PHE A 254 -7.32 6.03 14.72
CA PHE A 254 -6.93 7.32 14.19
C PHE A 254 -7.05 8.44 15.25
N ILE A 255 -8.17 8.48 16.00
CA ILE A 255 -8.39 9.47 17.05
C ILE A 255 -7.39 9.31 18.19
N VAL A 256 -7.09 8.08 18.63
CA VAL A 256 -6.14 7.83 19.72
C VAL A 256 -4.71 8.14 19.28
N TYR A 257 -4.28 7.70 18.09
CA TYR A 257 -2.92 7.94 17.60
C TYR A 257 -2.69 9.39 17.19
N MET A 258 -3.61 10.02 16.45
CA MET A 258 -3.52 11.46 16.15
C MET A 258 -3.71 12.32 17.40
N GLY A 259 -4.54 11.85 18.35
CA GLY A 259 -4.74 12.49 19.64
C GLY A 259 -3.47 12.47 20.49
N TRP A 260 -2.81 11.32 20.59
CA TRP A 260 -1.52 11.20 21.28
C TRP A 260 -0.42 12.01 20.61
N MET A 261 -0.31 12.02 19.27
CA MET A 261 0.63 12.91 18.57
C MET A 261 0.35 14.39 18.84
N LYS A 262 -0.92 14.80 18.89
CA LYS A 262 -1.28 16.18 19.27
C LYS A 262 -1.03 16.49 20.74
N VAL A 263 -1.20 15.52 21.63
CA VAL A 263 -0.88 15.65 23.05
C VAL A 263 0.63 15.82 23.20
N SER A 264 1.46 15.00 22.55
CA SER A 264 2.92 15.19 22.52
C SER A 264 3.28 16.56 21.98
N ASP A 265 2.77 16.96 20.83
CA ASP A 265 3.02 18.29 20.26
C ASP A 265 2.65 19.40 21.27
N SER A 266 1.48 19.33 21.92
CA SER A 266 1.01 20.35 22.85
C SER A 266 1.80 20.43 24.16
N HIS A 267 2.26 19.30 24.70
CA HIS A 267 3.14 19.27 25.87
C HIS A 267 4.54 19.80 25.53
N ILE A 268 5.01 19.54 24.31
CA ILE A 268 6.28 20.02 23.79
C ILE A 268 6.24 21.54 23.58
N PHE A 269 5.18 22.09 22.98
CA PHE A 269 5.01 23.54 22.83
C PHE A 269 4.89 24.28 24.17
N LYS A 270 4.27 23.67 25.20
CA LYS A 270 4.17 24.26 26.54
C LYS A 270 5.51 24.29 27.27
N ASN A 271 6.31 23.24 27.17
CA ASN A 271 7.65 23.20 27.76
C ASN A 271 8.61 24.19 27.07
N VAL A 272 8.54 24.32 25.74
CA VAL A 272 9.34 25.29 24.98
C VAL A 272 8.92 26.74 25.27
N GLN A 273 7.63 27.01 25.53
CA GLN A 273 7.20 28.35 25.97
C GLN A 273 7.59 28.66 27.42
N GLN A 274 7.68 27.66 28.30
CA GLN A 274 8.17 27.84 29.67
C GLN A 274 9.67 28.15 29.69
N GLU A 275 10.48 27.46 28.89
CA GLU A 275 11.90 27.80 28.72
C GLU A 275 12.11 29.22 28.16
N LYS A 276 11.30 29.64 27.18
CA LYS A 276 11.34 31.02 26.65
C LYS A 276 10.92 32.11 27.63
N ARG A 277 10.28 31.76 28.76
CA ARG A 277 9.93 32.72 29.84
C ARG A 277 10.97 32.76 30.96
N LEU A 278 11.95 31.86 30.94
CA LEU A 278 13.03 31.75 31.91
C LEU A 278 14.36 32.37 31.41
N PHE A 279 14.34 32.94 30.20
CA PHE A 279 15.35 33.83 29.62
C PHE A 279 14.70 35.16 29.26
#